data_AF-A0A5C8KKM5-F1
#
_entry.id   AF-A0A5C8KKM5-F1
#
_cell.length_a   1.000
_cell.length_b   1.000
_cell.length_c   1.000
_cell.angle_alpha   90.00
_cell.angle_beta   90.00
_cell.angle_gamma   90.00
#
_symmetry.space_group_name_H-M   'P 1'
#
loop_
_entity.id
_entity.type
_entity.pdbx_description
1 polymer ?
#
loop_
_entity_poly.entity_id
_entity_poly.type
_entity_poly.pdbx_seq_one_letter_code
_entity_poly.pdbx_strand_id
1 'polypeptide(L)'
;MLVDDTARVREWATRYVVTFELNAADGEVVMPLQAVELSREYAYDATAAFGTSEEQDVIREELQRDMVAAILRRVDAALGSR
;
A
#
# COMPACT_ATOMS: atom_id res chain seq x y z
N MET A 1 -33.46 28.75 6.70
CA MET A 1 -32.00 28.87 6.83
C MET A 1 -31.51 27.61 7.51
N LEU A 2 -30.32 27.14 7.09
CA LEU A 2 -29.59 25.93 7.50
C LEU A 2 -29.89 24.71 6.64
N VAL A 3 -29.03 24.60 5.63
CA VAL A 3 -28.76 23.43 4.80
C VAL A 3 -28.26 22.32 5.72
N ASP A 4 -28.82 21.11 5.56
CA ASP A 4 -28.36 19.90 6.23
C ASP A 4 -26.90 19.60 5.85
N ASP A 5 -25.98 19.86 6.78
CA ASP A 5 -24.57 19.46 6.68
C ASP A 5 -24.46 17.97 7.00
N THR A 6 -24.76 17.13 6.02
CA THR A 6 -24.37 15.72 6.04
C THR A 6 -23.16 15.53 5.14
N ALA A 7 -22.01 16.01 5.59
CA ALA A 7 -20.72 15.50 5.14
C ALA A 7 -20.66 13.99 5.43
N ARG A 8 -21.14 13.20 4.46
CA ARG A 8 -21.07 11.73 4.51
C ARG A 8 -19.62 11.33 4.23
N VAL A 9 -18.77 11.37 5.25
CA VAL A 9 -17.45 10.75 5.21
C VAL A 9 -17.64 9.28 4.84
N ARG A 10 -17.09 8.87 3.70
CA ARG A 10 -17.08 7.47 3.26
C ARG A 10 -15.68 6.94 3.47
N GLU A 11 -15.54 5.98 4.37
CA GLU A 11 -14.30 5.25 4.56
C GLU A 11 -14.12 4.28 3.39
N TRP A 12 -12.99 4.38 2.69
CA TRP A 12 -12.56 3.40 1.68
C TRP A 12 -11.30 2.71 2.17
N ALA A 13 -11.26 1.38 2.12
CA ALA A 13 -10.06 0.60 2.38
C ALA A 13 -9.36 0.28 1.05
N THR A 14 -8.14 0.79 0.86
CA THR A 14 -7.28 0.40 -0.26
C THR A 14 -6.41 -0.77 0.17
N ARG A 15 -6.52 -1.89 -0.54
CA ARG A 15 -5.67 -3.07 -0.34
C ARG A 15 -4.65 -3.18 -1.47
N TYR A 16 -3.38 -3.21 -1.12
CA TYR A 16 -2.25 -3.37 -2.03
C TYR A 16 -1.51 -4.67 -1.71
N VAL A 17 -1.55 -5.63 -2.63
CA VAL A 17 -0.93 -6.96 -2.47
C VAL A 17 0.21 -7.09 -3.46
N VAL A 18 1.39 -7.45 -2.97
CA VAL A 18 2.55 -7.80 -3.80
C VAL A 18 2.99 -9.22 -3.50
N THR A 19 3.13 -10.03 -4.55
CA THR A 19 3.70 -11.37 -4.47
C THR A 19 5.09 -11.38 -5.08
N PHE A 20 6.09 -11.92 -4.36
CA PHE A 20 7.47 -11.96 -4.84
C PHE A 20 8.24 -13.16 -4.30
N GLU A 21 9.24 -13.60 -5.04
CA GLU A 21 10.22 -14.63 -4.66
C GLU A 21 11.64 -14.03 -4.72
N LEU A 22 12.58 -14.64 -4.00
CA LEU A 22 13.99 -14.22 -4.03
C LEU A 22 14.86 -15.40 -4.46
N ASN A 23 15.58 -15.21 -5.56
CA ASN A 23 16.51 -16.17 -6.10
C ASN A 23 17.94 -15.63 -5.95
N ALA A 24 18.90 -16.49 -5.61
CA ALA A 24 20.32 -16.14 -5.58
C ALA A 24 20.88 -16.05 -7.01
N ALA A 25 22.11 -15.56 -7.14
CA ALA A 25 22.73 -15.35 -8.45
C ALA A 25 22.93 -16.65 -9.26
N ASP A 26 22.99 -17.79 -8.58
CA ASP A 26 23.10 -19.13 -9.16
C ASP A 26 21.74 -19.79 -9.45
N GLY A 27 20.63 -19.11 -9.12
CA GLY A 27 19.27 -19.61 -9.28
C GLY A 27 18.73 -20.38 -8.07
N GLU A 28 19.47 -20.50 -6.96
CA GLU A 28 18.94 -21.09 -5.72
C GLU A 28 17.79 -20.22 -5.17
N VAL A 29 16.66 -20.84 -4.82
CA VAL A 29 15.55 -20.14 -4.17
C VAL A 29 15.94 -19.82 -2.73
N VAL A 30 16.28 -18.55 -2.48
CA VAL A 30 16.58 -18.03 -1.14
C VAL A 30 15.29 -17.82 -0.35
N MET A 31 14.22 -17.39 -1.03
CA MET A 31 12.91 -17.22 -0.44
C MET A 31 11.84 -17.66 -1.44
N PRO A 32 11.01 -18.66 -1.09
CA PRO A 32 9.90 -19.06 -1.95
C PRO A 32 8.85 -17.94 -1.99
N LEU A 33 7.98 -17.97 -3.00
CA LEU A 33 6.92 -16.97 -3.22
C LEU A 33 6.22 -16.55 -1.92
N GLN A 34 6.31 -15.26 -1.59
CA GLN A 34 5.67 -14.62 -0.46
C GLN A 34 4.65 -13.59 -0.94
N ALA A 35 3.58 -13.40 -0.18
CA ALA A 35 2.67 -12.27 -0.34
C ALA A 35 2.89 -11.26 0.79
N VAL A 36 3.00 -9.99 0.43
CA VAL A 36 2.94 -8.86 1.36
C VAL A 36 1.69 -8.06 1.03
N GLU A 37 0.87 -7.85 2.04
CA GLU A 37 -0.35 -7.08 1.94
C GLU A 37 -0.23 -5.84 2.80
N LEU A 38 -0.56 -4.69 2.21
CA LEU A 38 -0.82 -3.45 2.92
C LEU A 38 -2.28 -3.08 2.72
N SER A 39 -2.98 -2.87 3.82
CA SER A 39 -4.33 -2.33 3.84
C SER A 39 -4.29 -0.96 4.51
N ARG A 40 -4.83 0.07 3.86
CA ARG A 40 -4.95 1.40 4.46
C ARG A 40 -6.36 1.94 4.29
N GLU A 41 -6.91 2.47 5.37
CA GLU A 41 -8.20 3.13 5.40
C GLU A 41 -8.00 4.62 5.12
N TYR A 42 -8.73 5.13 4.13
CA TYR A 42 -8.76 6.55 3.79
C TYR A 42 -10.18 7.07 4.03
N ALA A 43 -10.30 8.11 4.86
CA ALA A 43 -11.54 8.86 5.01
C ALA A 43 -11.72 9.75 3.77
N TYR A 44 -12.63 9.37 2.86
CA TYR A 44 -12.91 10.13 1.66
C TYR A 44 -14.10 11.06 1.93
N ASP A 45 -13.87 12.37 1.88
CA ASP A 45 -14.96 13.34 1.94
C ASP A 45 -15.65 13.39 0.58
N ALA A 46 -16.87 12.84 0.52
CA ALA A 46 -17.71 12.79 -0.68
C ALA A 46 -18.04 14.19 -1.26
N THR A 47 -17.81 15.27 -0.52
CA THR A 47 -18.03 16.65 -0.99
C THR A 47 -16.78 17.29 -1.59
N ALA A 48 -15.59 16.74 -1.31
CA ALA A 48 -14.32 17.05 -1.99
C ALA A 48 -13.98 16.05 -3.11
N ALA A 49 -14.82 15.02 -3.30
CA ALA A 49 -14.56 13.75 -3.99
C ALA A 49 -14.34 13.74 -5.51
N PHE A 50 -13.90 14.85 -6.10
CA PHE A 50 -13.17 14.86 -7.37
C PHE A 50 -11.99 15.85 -7.31
N GLY A 51 -11.45 16.09 -6.11
CA GLY A 51 -10.31 16.95 -5.86
C GLY A 51 -9.04 16.32 -6.41
N THR A 52 -8.74 16.66 -7.66
CA THR A 52 -7.45 16.54 -8.37
C THR A 52 -6.76 15.17 -8.36
N SER A 53 -6.45 14.66 -9.55
CA SER A 53 -5.59 13.48 -9.78
C SER A 53 -4.35 13.42 -8.89
N GLU A 54 -3.81 14.59 -8.55
CA GLU A 54 -2.66 14.79 -7.66
C GLU A 54 -2.83 14.15 -6.28
N GLU A 55 -3.99 14.24 -5.62
CA GLU A 55 -4.18 13.64 -4.29
C GLU A 55 -4.16 12.11 -4.34
N GLN A 56 -4.75 11.53 -5.40
CA GLN A 56 -4.71 10.08 -5.61
C GLN A 56 -3.31 9.59 -5.97
N ASP A 57 -2.56 10.37 -6.73
CA ASP A 57 -1.18 10.05 -7.11
C ASP A 57 -0.26 10.10 -5.88
N VAL A 58 -0.42 11.10 -5.01
CA VAL A 58 0.31 11.18 -3.73
C VAL A 58 0.01 9.96 -2.85
N ILE A 59 -1.26 9.59 -2.71
CA ILE A 59 -1.67 8.42 -1.94
C ILE A 59 -1.06 7.13 -2.52
N ARG A 60 -1.07 6.98 -3.85
CA ARG A 60 -0.48 5.83 -4.53
C ARG A 60 1.03 5.78 -4.31
N GLU A 61 1.72 6.90 -4.44
CA GLU A 61 3.16 6.99 -4.22
C GLU A 61 3.56 6.62 -2.79
N GLU A 62 2.80 7.09 -1.79
CA GLU A 62 3.01 6.74 -0.38
C GLU A 62 2.87 5.23 -0.18
N LEU A 63 1.77 4.63 -0.67
CA LEU A 63 1.53 3.19 -0.58
C LEU A 63 2.63 2.37 -1.27
N GLN A 64 3.13 2.83 -2.42
CA GLN A 64 4.24 2.18 -3.11
C GLN A 64 5.53 2.23 -2.29
N ARG A 65 5.87 3.39 -1.71
CA ARG A 65 7.06 3.55 -0.86
C ARG A 65 7.00 2.64 0.36
N ASP A 66 5.84 2.58 1.02
CA ASP A 66 5.61 1.71 2.18
C ASP A 66 5.75 0.23 1.81
N MET A 67 5.21 -0.18 0.65
CA MET A 67 5.33 -1.54 0.16
C MET A 67 6.79 -1.91 -0.14
N VAL A 68 7.54 -1.04 -0.82
CA VAL A 68 8.96 -1.27 -1.10
C VAL A 68 9.73 -1.43 0.21
N ALA A 69 9.49 -0.56 1.20
CA ALA A 69 10.14 -0.68 2.50
C ALA A 69 9.77 -1.98 3.23
N ALA A 70 8.53 -2.45 3.13
CA ALA A 70 8.08 -3.72 3.71
C ALA A 70 8.77 -4.93 3.04
N ILE A 71 8.89 -4.91 1.72
CA ILE A 71 9.58 -5.94 0.94
C ILE A 71 11.07 -5.98 1.32
N LEU A 72 11.75 -4.84 1.33
CA LEU A 72 13.18 -4.75 1.67
C LEU A 72 13.46 -5.29 3.08
N ARG A 73 12.66 -4.91 4.08
CA ARG A 73 12.80 -5.47 5.43
C ARG A 73 12.66 -6.99 5.46
N ARG A 74 11.78 -7.56 4.63
CA ARG A 74 11.59 -9.01 4.56
C ARG A 74 12.76 -9.71 3.87
N VAL A 75 13.32 -9.09 2.84
CA VAL A 75 14.55 -9.55 2.18
C VAL A 75 15.73 -9.51 3.15
N ASP A 76 15.94 -8.38 3.85
CA ASP A 76 17.02 -8.23 4.83
C ASP A 76 16.93 -9.27 5.95
N ALA A 77 15.72 -9.53 6.47
CA ALA A 77 15.50 -10.56 7.47
C ALA A 77 15.81 -11.97 6.95
N ALA A 78 15.48 -12.28 5.70
CA ALA A 78 15.79 -13.57 5.09
C ALA A 78 17.30 -13.76 4.85
N LEU A 79 18.01 -12.68 4.50
CA LEU A 79 19.46 -12.72 4.28
C LEU A 79 20.26 -12.71 5.60
N GLY A 80 19.80 -12.01 6.62
CA GLY A 80 20.44 -11.93 7.94
C GLY A 80 20.14 -13.11 8.87
N SER A 81 19.17 -13.95 8.53
CA SER A 81 18.83 -15.19 9.25
C SER A 81 19.77 -16.36 8.96
N ARG A 82 20.81 -16.17 8.12
CA ARG A 82 21.76 -17.21 7.71
C ARG A 82 23.09 -17.12 8.45
#